data_AF-A0A250IB89-F1
#
_entry.id   AF-A0A250IB89-F1
#
_cell.length_a   1.000
_cell.length_b   1.000
_cell.length_c   1.000
_cell.angle_alpha   90.00
_cell.angle_beta   90.00
_cell.angle_gamma   90.00
#
_symmetry.space_group_name_H-M   'P 1'
#
loop_
_entity.id
_entity.type
_entity.pdbx_description
1 polymer ?
#
loop_
_entity_poly.entity_id
_entity_poly.type
_entity_poly.pdbx_seq_one_letter_code
_entity_poly.pdbx_strand_id
1 'polypeptide(L)'
;MASACGDLIIAGDEECEDGNTTSGDGCGGTCRLEEGFKCPTVGAPCLTTVCGDGIVEGTEQCDDGNRDMGDGCSPLCGREPQCVDGVCTAICGDGVMLPGDTSEACDDGNSRSHDGCSSTCQLEEGFTCALIENDPPSTMSLPLVLRDFRGYDLPASDGLPRGHVDFENANGSETGIVQALLGVDGKPRYAKAGVSSSTTHGQVAFDQWYRDTPNVNLSVVKQLPLSRIDNTATYEYRSASFFPLDNDGWVAFGKEPRRTDGSGVPRNFSFTSETRTWFEYKGTEELTFLGDDDVWVFINRRLALDLGGVHGPMSGRINLASKAVELGLQVGRVYEVAVFQAERHTTGSNYRLTLDNFLARRSECVANCGNGVVDPGEACDDGVNDGSYNTCARGCVLGPRCGDSIVQTQYGEQCDDGNTRSNDGCSAFCRLELP
;
A
#
# COMPACT_ATOMS: atom_id res chain seq x y z
N MET A 1 34.78 2.94 14.79
CA MET A 1 34.92 2.00 13.67
C MET A 1 33.54 1.43 13.55
N ALA A 2 32.86 1.64 12.43
CA ALA A 2 31.56 1.04 12.22
C ALA A 2 31.71 -0.49 12.36
N SER A 3 30.92 -1.13 13.21
CA SER A 3 31.03 -2.55 13.48
C SER A 3 29.70 -3.27 13.72
N ALA A 4 28.58 -2.56 13.82
CA ALA A 4 27.23 -3.14 13.95
C ALA A 4 26.17 -2.04 13.89
N CYS A 5 24.95 -2.43 13.53
CA CYS A 5 23.80 -1.56 13.66
C CYS A 5 23.63 -0.98 15.08
N GLY A 6 23.29 0.31 15.16
CA GLY A 6 23.11 1.05 16.40
C GLY A 6 24.40 1.70 16.92
N ASP A 7 25.45 1.80 16.10
CA ASP A 7 26.76 2.34 16.47
C ASP A 7 26.96 3.82 16.12
N LEU A 8 25.91 4.45 15.58
CA LEU A 8 25.87 5.87 15.19
C LEU A 8 26.73 6.20 13.96
N ILE A 9 27.03 5.21 13.11
CA ILE A 9 27.80 5.41 11.88
C ILE A 9 27.16 4.61 10.75
N ILE A 10 26.48 5.28 9.81
CA ILE A 10 26.02 4.62 8.59
C ILE A 10 27.23 4.14 7.78
N ALA A 11 27.37 2.82 7.64
CA ALA A 11 28.40 2.20 6.82
C ALA A 11 27.91 0.91 6.15
N GLY A 12 28.55 0.50 5.05
CA GLY A 12 28.18 -0.73 4.35
C GLY A 12 26.79 -0.61 3.72
N ASP A 13 25.91 -1.56 4.04
CA ASP A 13 24.53 -1.66 3.51
C ASP A 13 23.46 -1.08 4.46
N GLU A 14 23.89 -0.35 5.49
CA GLU A 14 22.98 0.33 6.40
C GLU A 14 22.23 1.46 5.70
N GLU A 15 20.91 1.49 5.88
CA GLU A 15 20.04 2.53 5.30
C GLU A 15 19.67 3.59 6.33
N CYS A 16 19.84 3.29 7.60
CA CYS A 16 19.47 4.12 8.72
C CYS A 16 20.36 3.84 9.92
N GLU A 17 20.42 4.82 10.83
CA GLU A 17 21.07 4.67 12.13
C GLU A 17 20.36 5.56 13.14
N ASP A 18 19.63 4.95 14.07
CA ASP A 18 18.87 5.67 15.10
C ASP A 18 19.45 5.50 16.51
N GLY A 19 20.61 4.83 16.60
CA GLY A 19 21.34 4.61 17.84
C GLY A 19 20.85 3.44 18.68
N ASN A 20 20.01 2.56 18.11
CA ASN A 20 19.60 1.32 18.75
C ASN A 20 19.34 0.18 17.74
N THR A 21 18.84 -0.97 18.19
CA THR A 21 18.57 -2.14 17.34
C THR A 21 17.13 -2.65 17.48
N THR A 22 16.21 -1.79 17.92
CA THR A 22 14.81 -2.14 18.18
C THR A 22 14.04 -2.00 16.88
N SER A 23 13.37 -3.05 16.41
CA SER A 23 12.44 -2.92 15.29
C SER A 23 11.15 -2.21 15.70
N GLY A 24 10.55 -1.47 14.77
CA GLY A 24 9.28 -0.78 14.89
C GLY A 24 9.38 0.71 15.26
N ASP A 25 10.59 1.27 15.35
CA ASP A 25 10.85 2.69 15.60
C ASP A 25 11.38 3.45 14.36
N GLY A 26 11.45 2.78 13.21
CA GLY A 26 11.86 3.32 11.93
C GLY A 26 13.20 2.81 11.44
N CYS A 27 14.06 2.25 12.30
CA CYS A 27 15.30 1.60 11.88
C CYS A 27 15.40 0.21 12.49
N GLY A 28 15.21 -0.82 11.66
CA GLY A 28 15.20 -2.21 12.15
C GLY A 28 16.55 -2.64 12.73
N GLY A 29 16.57 -3.76 13.48
CA GLY A 29 17.79 -4.26 14.15
C GLY A 29 18.95 -4.69 13.25
N THR A 30 18.78 -4.66 11.92
CA THR A 30 19.83 -4.83 10.92
C THR A 30 20.15 -3.53 10.18
N CYS A 31 19.73 -2.38 10.71
CA CYS A 31 19.85 -1.04 10.16
C CYS A 31 19.23 -0.91 8.77
N ARG A 32 18.05 -1.52 8.64
CA ARG A 32 17.18 -1.41 7.47
C ARG A 32 16.06 -0.43 7.79
N LEU A 33 15.90 0.59 6.95
CA LEU A 33 14.86 1.59 7.14
C LEU A 33 13.48 0.91 7.04
N GLU A 34 12.60 1.19 8.00
CA GLU A 34 11.28 0.56 8.05
C GLU A 34 10.27 1.32 7.17
N GLU A 35 9.28 0.61 6.63
CA GLU A 35 8.27 1.20 5.75
C GLU A 35 7.50 2.33 6.45
N GLY A 36 7.34 3.47 5.77
CA GLY A 36 6.71 4.67 6.31
C GLY A 36 7.61 5.51 7.22
N PHE A 37 8.92 5.27 7.25
CA PHE A 37 9.88 6.05 8.04
C PHE A 37 10.99 6.70 7.19
N LYS A 38 11.57 7.76 7.77
CA LYS A 38 12.79 8.45 7.35
C LYS A 38 13.69 8.69 8.56
N CYS A 39 15.00 8.52 8.41
CA CYS A 39 15.98 8.76 9.47
C CYS A 39 16.96 9.87 9.02
N PRO A 40 16.59 11.16 9.11
CA PRO A 40 17.36 12.26 8.53
C PRO A 40 18.61 12.62 9.34
N THR A 41 18.73 12.14 10.57
CA THR A 41 19.85 12.45 11.46
C THR A 41 20.31 11.18 12.15
N VAL A 42 21.57 10.82 11.92
CA VAL A 42 22.22 9.65 12.53
C VAL A 42 22.19 9.75 14.06
N GLY A 43 21.72 8.68 14.71
CA GLY A 43 21.60 8.59 16.17
C GLY A 43 20.40 9.31 16.78
N ALA A 44 19.49 9.84 15.95
CA ALA A 44 18.23 10.41 16.40
C ALA A 44 17.07 9.47 16.04
N PRO A 45 15.96 9.49 16.80
CA PRO A 45 14.77 8.72 16.46
C PRO A 45 14.29 9.05 15.05
N CYS A 46 13.95 8.02 14.28
CA CYS A 46 13.39 8.18 12.96
C CYS A 46 12.01 8.83 13.04
N LEU A 47 11.61 9.45 11.93
CA LEU A 47 10.34 10.15 11.77
C LEU A 47 9.48 9.38 10.80
N THR A 48 8.16 9.42 10.98
CA THR A 48 7.23 8.92 9.96
C THR A 48 7.29 9.81 8.73
N THR A 49 7.21 9.23 7.54
CA THR A 49 7.03 9.97 6.29
C THR A 49 5.59 10.49 6.19
N VAL A 50 5.33 11.41 5.26
CA VAL A 50 4.02 12.07 5.11
C VAL A 50 3.55 11.97 3.67
N CYS A 51 2.80 10.91 3.38
CA CYS A 51 2.27 10.73 2.04
C CYS A 51 1.21 11.79 1.65
N GLY A 52 1.41 12.37 0.48
CA GLY A 52 0.59 13.39 -0.14
C GLY A 52 1.08 14.82 0.08
N ASP A 53 2.34 15.03 0.47
CA ASP A 53 2.92 16.36 0.67
C ASP A 53 3.77 16.86 -0.53
N GLY A 54 3.93 16.02 -1.55
CA GLY A 54 4.66 16.26 -2.79
C GLY A 54 6.16 16.02 -2.68
N ILE A 55 6.65 15.42 -1.58
CA ILE A 55 8.07 15.19 -1.33
C ILE A 55 8.30 13.70 -1.12
N VAL A 56 9.03 13.06 -2.04
CA VAL A 56 9.49 11.67 -1.85
C VAL A 56 10.59 11.64 -0.80
N GLU A 57 10.33 10.98 0.33
CA GLU A 57 11.28 10.86 1.43
C GLU A 57 11.30 9.47 2.10
N GLY A 58 12.42 9.12 2.71
CA GLY A 58 12.55 7.85 3.43
C GLY A 58 12.30 6.65 2.51
N THR A 59 11.30 5.83 2.86
CA THR A 59 10.89 4.63 2.11
C THR A 59 9.82 4.87 1.04
N GLU A 60 9.39 6.12 0.83
CA GLU A 60 8.39 6.43 -0.19
C GLU A 60 8.92 6.14 -1.60
N GLN A 61 8.10 5.47 -2.42
CA GLN A 61 8.43 5.15 -3.80
C GLN A 61 7.96 6.22 -4.79
N CYS A 62 7.00 7.02 -4.34
CA CYS A 62 6.37 8.14 -5.03
C CYS A 62 5.69 9.05 -4.00
N ASP A 63 5.43 10.30 -4.38
CA ASP A 63 4.49 11.21 -3.70
C ASP A 63 4.05 12.23 -4.75
N ASP A 64 2.75 12.26 -5.06
CA ASP A 64 2.18 13.14 -6.08
C ASP A 64 1.36 14.30 -5.49
N GLY A 65 1.50 14.54 -4.19
CA GLY A 65 0.88 15.64 -3.47
C GLY A 65 -0.60 15.42 -3.13
N ASN A 66 -1.10 14.19 -3.22
CA ASN A 66 -2.47 13.88 -2.86
C ASN A 66 -2.62 12.48 -2.21
N ARG A 67 -3.86 12.03 -1.97
CA ARG A 67 -4.19 10.73 -1.32
C ARG A 67 -5.22 9.94 -2.11
N ASP A 68 -5.33 10.21 -3.40
CA ASP A 68 -6.16 9.46 -4.31
C ASP A 68 -5.47 8.14 -4.66
N MET A 69 -6.25 7.24 -5.24
CA MET A 69 -5.78 5.95 -5.75
C MET A 69 -6.10 5.89 -7.23
N GLY A 70 -5.30 5.16 -7.98
CA GLY A 70 -5.44 4.95 -9.42
C GLY A 70 -4.89 6.09 -10.28
N ASP A 71 -4.06 6.97 -9.73
CA ASP A 71 -3.30 8.02 -10.44
C ASP A 71 -1.81 7.69 -10.57
N GLY A 72 -1.35 6.57 -10.00
CA GLY A 72 0.02 6.07 -10.11
C GLY A 72 0.79 6.12 -8.79
N CYS A 73 0.27 6.82 -7.78
CA CYS A 73 0.85 6.83 -6.44
C CYS A 73 -0.22 6.54 -5.40
N SER A 74 -0.07 5.44 -4.66
CA SER A 74 -1.05 5.06 -3.65
C SER A 74 -1.03 6.05 -2.49
N PRO A 75 -2.10 6.13 -1.69
CA PRO A 75 -2.17 6.97 -0.48
C PRO A 75 -1.22 6.51 0.65
N LEU A 76 -0.45 5.44 0.40
CA LEU A 76 0.62 4.91 1.24
C LEU A 76 2.00 5.09 0.58
N CYS A 77 2.09 5.88 -0.50
CA CYS A 77 3.32 6.22 -1.21
C CYS A 77 4.08 5.04 -1.82
N GLY A 78 3.38 3.91 -2.03
CA GLY A 78 3.77 2.84 -2.94
C GLY A 78 3.31 3.13 -4.37
N ARG A 79 4.08 2.67 -5.36
CA ARG A 79 3.72 2.80 -6.77
C ARG A 79 2.49 1.96 -7.09
N GLU A 80 1.62 2.50 -7.93
CA GLU A 80 0.44 1.77 -8.40
C GLU A 80 0.63 1.27 -9.84
N PRO A 81 0.09 0.09 -10.17
CA PRO A 81 0.15 -0.44 -11.53
C PRO A 81 -0.53 0.47 -12.55
N GLN A 82 0.19 0.77 -13.63
CA GLN A 82 -0.32 1.60 -14.73
C GLN A 82 -0.96 0.74 -15.81
N CYS A 83 -2.27 0.50 -15.65
CA CYS A 83 -3.08 -0.31 -16.56
C CYS A 83 -4.22 0.49 -17.19
N VAL A 84 -4.34 0.42 -18.52
CA VAL A 84 -5.46 0.99 -19.28
C VAL A 84 -6.07 -0.08 -20.16
N ASP A 85 -7.36 -0.39 -19.95
CA ASP A 85 -8.11 -1.39 -20.71
C ASP A 85 -7.41 -2.77 -20.80
N GLY A 86 -6.76 -3.18 -19.71
CA GLY A 86 -6.05 -4.47 -19.63
C GLY A 86 -4.61 -4.45 -20.14
N VAL A 87 -4.16 -3.34 -20.72
CA VAL A 87 -2.77 -3.16 -21.17
C VAL A 87 -2.02 -2.37 -20.11
N CYS A 88 -0.98 -2.96 -19.55
CA CYS A 88 -0.19 -2.36 -18.50
C CYS A 88 1.26 -2.12 -18.95
N THR A 89 1.92 -1.19 -18.29
CA THR A 89 3.37 -0.98 -18.41
C THR A 89 4.04 -1.63 -17.21
N ALA A 90 5.11 -2.39 -17.43
CA ALA A 90 5.92 -2.95 -16.35
C ALA A 90 6.60 -1.81 -15.58
N ILE A 91 6.37 -1.73 -14.27
CA ILE A 91 6.91 -0.70 -13.40
C ILE A 91 7.47 -1.37 -12.17
N CYS A 92 8.79 -1.34 -12.05
CA CYS A 92 9.43 -2.01 -10.94
C CYS A 92 8.98 -1.45 -9.58
N GLY A 93 8.51 -2.36 -8.74
CA GLY A 93 8.02 -2.12 -7.39
C GLY A 93 6.53 -1.80 -7.31
N ASP A 94 5.77 -1.96 -8.40
CA ASP A 94 4.32 -1.73 -8.38
C ASP A 94 3.52 -2.94 -7.84
N GLY A 95 4.21 -4.03 -7.50
CA GLY A 95 3.62 -5.24 -6.95
C GLY A 95 2.87 -6.08 -7.99
N VAL A 96 3.10 -5.87 -9.29
CA VAL A 96 2.46 -6.59 -10.40
C VAL A 96 3.47 -6.97 -11.48
N MET A 97 3.72 -8.27 -11.60
CA MET A 97 4.38 -8.84 -12.76
C MET A 97 3.39 -9.12 -13.90
N LEU A 98 3.69 -8.59 -15.08
CA LEU A 98 2.82 -8.73 -16.24
C LEU A 98 2.87 -10.14 -16.87
N PRO A 99 1.71 -10.75 -17.20
CA PRO A 99 1.68 -12.08 -17.80
C PRO A 99 2.41 -12.13 -19.16
N GLY A 100 3.48 -12.91 -19.23
CA GLY A 100 4.26 -13.12 -20.46
C GLY A 100 5.24 -11.99 -20.78
N ASP A 101 5.41 -11.02 -19.88
CA ASP A 101 6.49 -10.03 -19.94
C ASP A 101 7.77 -10.62 -19.34
N THR A 102 8.93 -10.17 -19.83
CA THR A 102 10.26 -10.57 -19.35
C THR A 102 11.12 -9.35 -18.98
N SER A 103 10.51 -8.18 -18.88
CA SER A 103 11.18 -6.93 -18.48
C SER A 103 11.57 -6.95 -17.01
N GLU A 104 10.79 -7.67 -16.20
CA GLU A 104 10.99 -7.85 -14.77
C GLU A 104 11.20 -9.33 -14.47
N ALA A 105 12.28 -9.66 -13.78
CA ALA A 105 12.56 -11.02 -13.32
C ALA A 105 11.87 -11.32 -11.97
N CYS A 106 11.51 -10.27 -11.23
CA CYS A 106 10.80 -10.26 -9.96
C CYS A 106 10.07 -8.91 -9.83
N ASP A 107 9.09 -8.83 -8.95
CA ASP A 107 8.54 -7.60 -8.40
C ASP A 107 7.99 -7.92 -7.00
N ASP A 108 8.64 -7.41 -5.96
CA ASP A 108 8.29 -7.62 -4.55
C ASP A 108 7.48 -6.46 -3.95
N GLY A 109 6.95 -5.57 -4.79
CA GLY A 109 6.12 -4.44 -4.38
C GLY A 109 6.91 -3.24 -3.88
N ASN A 110 8.24 -3.21 -4.04
CA ASN A 110 9.02 -2.02 -3.78
C ASN A 110 10.24 -1.85 -4.70
N SER A 111 10.95 -0.73 -4.59
CA SER A 111 12.12 -0.41 -5.41
C SER A 111 13.42 -0.34 -4.61
N ARG A 112 13.48 -1.03 -3.48
CA ARG A 112 14.69 -1.15 -2.66
C ARG A 112 15.56 -2.25 -3.25
N SER A 113 16.74 -2.42 -2.69
CA SER A 113 17.64 -3.50 -3.09
C SER A 113 18.06 -4.23 -1.85
N HIS A 114 18.52 -5.45 -2.01
CA HIS A 114 18.88 -6.39 -0.96
C HIS A 114 17.68 -6.90 -0.14
N ASP A 115 16.46 -6.89 -0.67
CA ASP A 115 15.26 -7.64 -0.21
C ASP A 115 14.89 -8.84 -1.12
N GLY A 116 15.69 -9.09 -2.15
CA GLY A 116 15.56 -10.21 -3.06
C GLY A 116 15.03 -9.83 -4.44
N CYS A 117 14.41 -8.66 -4.56
CA CYS A 117 14.18 -8.02 -5.84
C CYS A 117 14.86 -6.65 -5.88
N SER A 118 15.73 -6.44 -6.87
CA SER A 118 16.48 -5.19 -6.94
C SER A 118 15.60 -4.01 -7.34
N SER A 119 16.14 -2.80 -7.19
CA SER A 119 15.51 -1.54 -7.63
C SER A 119 15.27 -1.44 -9.15
N THR A 120 15.77 -2.42 -9.90
CA THR A 120 15.56 -2.60 -11.35
C THR A 120 14.87 -3.92 -11.69
N CYS A 121 14.25 -4.55 -10.70
CA CYS A 121 13.45 -5.76 -10.82
C CYS A 121 14.21 -6.94 -11.43
N GLN A 122 15.46 -7.06 -10.99
CA GLN A 122 16.32 -8.21 -11.23
C GLN A 122 16.42 -9.02 -9.94
N LEU A 123 16.48 -10.34 -10.07
CA LEU A 123 16.72 -11.24 -8.95
C LEU A 123 18.07 -10.93 -8.30
N GLU A 124 18.09 -10.94 -6.98
CA GLU A 124 19.31 -10.72 -6.19
C GLU A 124 19.89 -12.05 -5.70
N GLU A 125 21.22 -12.14 -5.60
CA GLU A 125 21.90 -13.34 -5.09
C GLU A 125 21.57 -13.57 -3.60
N GLY A 126 21.58 -14.83 -3.15
CA GLY A 126 21.21 -15.23 -1.78
C GLY A 126 19.72 -15.15 -1.41
N PHE A 127 18.86 -14.80 -2.37
CA PHE A 127 17.40 -14.83 -2.22
C PHE A 127 16.76 -15.89 -3.09
N THR A 128 15.66 -16.47 -2.60
CA THR A 128 14.75 -17.28 -3.41
C THR A 128 13.43 -16.56 -3.54
N CYS A 129 13.14 -16.13 -4.77
CA CYS A 129 11.87 -15.52 -5.11
C CYS A 129 10.88 -16.57 -5.61
N ALA A 130 9.69 -16.60 -5.01
CA ALA A 130 8.58 -17.45 -5.42
C ALA A 130 7.43 -16.58 -5.95
N LEU A 131 6.68 -17.11 -6.91
CA LEU A 131 5.46 -16.45 -7.38
C LEU A 131 4.31 -16.72 -6.41
N ILE A 132 3.73 -15.65 -5.88
CA ILE A 132 2.67 -15.72 -4.87
C ILE A 132 1.39 -16.39 -5.40
N GLU A 133 1.19 -16.45 -6.72
CA GLU A 133 0.06 -17.16 -7.31
C GLU A 133 0.00 -18.64 -6.88
N ASN A 134 1.15 -19.26 -6.59
CA ASN A 134 1.23 -20.67 -6.21
C ASN A 134 1.11 -20.91 -4.69
N ASP A 135 1.48 -19.92 -3.87
CA ASP A 135 1.33 -19.97 -2.41
C ASP A 135 0.85 -18.61 -1.87
N PRO A 136 -0.46 -18.35 -1.95
CA PRO A 136 -1.00 -17.02 -1.63
C PRO A 136 -0.91 -16.73 -0.12
N PRO A 137 -0.56 -15.52 0.34
CA PRO A 137 -0.36 -15.24 1.76
C PRO A 137 -1.63 -15.45 2.57
N SER A 138 -1.50 -15.69 3.88
CA SER A 138 -2.65 -15.83 4.78
C SER A 138 -3.49 -14.55 4.91
N THR A 139 -2.88 -13.40 4.63
CA THR A 139 -3.52 -12.09 4.62
C THR A 139 -3.07 -11.26 3.43
N MET A 140 -3.95 -10.41 2.92
CA MET A 140 -3.60 -9.30 2.04
C MET A 140 -4.14 -8.01 2.65
N SER A 141 -3.55 -6.88 2.31
CA SER A 141 -4.00 -5.58 2.79
C SER A 141 -4.24 -4.65 1.62
N LEU A 142 -5.36 -3.94 1.64
CA LEU A 142 -5.68 -2.92 0.63
C LEU A 142 -5.60 -1.52 1.26
N PRO A 143 -5.06 -0.52 0.55
CA PRO A 143 -5.22 0.87 0.96
C PRO A 143 -6.72 1.23 1.03
N LEU A 144 -7.08 2.00 2.04
CA LEU A 144 -8.43 2.47 2.29
C LEU A 144 -8.41 3.97 2.55
N VAL A 145 -8.96 4.74 1.63
CA VAL A 145 -9.12 6.19 1.80
C VAL A 145 -10.51 6.44 2.33
N LEU A 146 -10.57 6.93 3.57
CA LEU A 146 -11.81 7.35 4.21
C LEU A 146 -11.91 8.87 4.14
N ARG A 147 -13.08 9.40 3.77
CA ARG A 147 -13.35 10.84 3.86
C ARG A 147 -14.46 11.06 4.87
N ASP A 148 -14.10 11.73 5.96
CA ASP A 148 -14.99 12.02 7.09
C ASP A 148 -15.78 13.30 6.83
N PHE A 149 -17.10 13.23 6.86
CA PHE A 149 -18.01 14.36 6.67
C PHE A 149 -18.77 14.63 7.95
N ARG A 150 -19.12 15.90 8.17
CA ARG A 150 -20.14 16.25 9.16
C ARG A 150 -21.52 16.03 8.57
N GLY A 151 -22.39 15.30 9.27
CA GLY A 151 -23.81 15.14 8.88
C GLY A 151 -24.59 16.46 8.81
N TYR A 152 -25.58 16.57 7.93
CA TYR A 152 -26.36 17.80 7.64
C TYR A 152 -27.09 18.39 8.86
N ASP A 153 -27.42 17.53 9.83
CA ASP A 153 -27.99 17.87 11.12
C ASP A 153 -27.13 18.87 11.90
N LEU A 154 -25.81 18.86 11.69
CA LEU A 154 -24.87 19.75 12.36
C LEU A 154 -24.87 21.16 11.73
N PRO A 155 -25.19 22.23 12.48
CA PRO A 155 -25.15 23.58 11.96
C PRO A 155 -23.71 24.05 11.70
N ALA A 156 -23.58 25.18 11.01
CA ALA A 156 -22.30 25.86 10.88
C ALA A 156 -21.75 26.24 12.26
N SER A 157 -20.48 25.89 12.52
CA SER A 157 -19.82 26.11 13.81
C SER A 157 -18.30 26.12 13.65
N ASP A 158 -17.61 26.90 14.46
CA ASP A 158 -16.13 26.97 14.50
C ASP A 158 -15.44 27.17 13.14
N GLY A 159 -16.02 28.02 12.28
CA GLY A 159 -15.48 28.30 10.95
C GLY A 159 -15.80 27.24 9.89
N LEU A 160 -16.48 26.15 10.26
CA LEU A 160 -16.97 25.14 9.32
C LEU A 160 -18.39 25.47 8.85
N PRO A 161 -18.75 25.13 7.60
CA PRO A 161 -20.12 25.23 7.11
C PRO A 161 -21.07 24.28 7.86
N ARG A 162 -22.36 24.36 7.55
CA ARG A 162 -23.29 23.28 7.89
C ARG A 162 -22.77 21.96 7.32
N GLY A 163 -23.04 20.85 8.00
CA GLY A 163 -22.67 19.53 7.51
C GLY A 163 -23.22 19.24 6.11
N HIS A 164 -22.60 18.26 5.46
CA HIS A 164 -22.81 17.97 4.06
C HIS A 164 -24.24 17.51 3.78
N VAL A 165 -24.85 18.06 2.73
CA VAL A 165 -26.30 17.96 2.47
C VAL A 165 -26.78 16.54 2.15
N ASP A 166 -25.88 15.64 1.73
CA ASP A 166 -26.21 14.26 1.39
C ASP A 166 -26.08 13.26 2.54
N PHE A 167 -25.59 13.68 3.72
CA PHE A 167 -25.40 12.82 4.89
C PHE A 167 -26.43 13.20 5.97
N GLU A 168 -27.16 12.23 6.54
CA GLU A 168 -28.25 12.47 7.50
C GLU A 168 -29.38 13.39 7.01
N ASN A 169 -29.76 13.30 5.72
CA ASN A 169 -30.80 14.19 5.17
C ASN A 169 -31.77 13.49 4.20
N ALA A 170 -31.28 13.04 3.03
CA ALA A 170 -32.10 12.40 2.00
C ALA A 170 -31.83 10.90 1.95
N ASN A 171 -32.68 10.12 2.62
CA ASN A 171 -32.48 8.68 2.84
C ASN A 171 -33.53 7.85 2.06
N GLY A 172 -33.07 6.84 1.33
CA GLY A 172 -33.87 5.87 0.60
C GLY A 172 -33.00 5.06 -0.37
N SER A 173 -33.49 3.94 -0.89
CA SER A 173 -32.76 3.16 -1.90
C SER A 173 -32.88 3.81 -3.27
N GLU A 174 -31.77 3.95 -3.99
CA GLU A 174 -31.74 4.58 -5.31
C GLU A 174 -30.51 4.15 -6.11
N THR A 175 -30.73 3.36 -7.16
CA THR A 175 -29.67 3.01 -8.13
C THR A 175 -29.59 4.04 -9.25
N GLY A 176 -28.49 4.04 -10.00
CA GLY A 176 -28.24 4.98 -11.09
C GLY A 176 -27.85 6.38 -10.61
N ILE A 177 -27.31 6.50 -9.39
CA ILE A 177 -26.69 7.74 -8.88
C ILE A 177 -25.38 8.03 -9.62
N VAL A 178 -24.63 6.99 -9.98
CA VAL A 178 -23.34 7.07 -10.68
C VAL A 178 -23.46 6.67 -12.15
N GLN A 179 -22.59 7.23 -12.98
CA GLN A 179 -22.48 6.87 -14.39
C GLN A 179 -21.80 5.52 -14.56
N ALA A 180 -21.99 4.90 -15.72
CA ALA A 180 -21.41 3.60 -16.05
C ALA A 180 -19.87 3.60 -16.14
N LEU A 181 -19.23 4.77 -16.27
CA LEU A 181 -17.77 4.92 -16.36
C LEU A 181 -17.26 5.87 -15.29
N LEU A 182 -16.12 5.53 -14.70
CA LEU A 182 -15.37 6.46 -13.86
C LEU A 182 -14.95 7.71 -14.64
N GLY A 183 -14.75 8.81 -13.91
CA GLY A 183 -14.12 10.04 -14.38
C GLY A 183 -12.70 9.81 -14.86
N VAL A 184 -12.08 10.83 -15.48
CA VAL A 184 -10.66 10.75 -15.85
C VAL A 184 -9.77 10.65 -14.62
N ASP A 185 -10.19 11.29 -13.52
CA ASP A 185 -9.63 11.25 -12.17
C ASP A 185 -9.92 9.93 -11.43
N GLY A 186 -10.50 8.94 -12.11
CA GLY A 186 -10.81 7.65 -11.51
C GLY A 186 -11.97 7.68 -10.52
N LYS A 187 -12.67 8.80 -10.32
CA LYS A 187 -13.77 8.88 -9.33
C LYS A 187 -15.14 8.64 -9.98
N PRO A 188 -16.15 8.18 -9.23
CA PRO A 188 -17.51 8.05 -9.74
C PRO A 188 -18.04 9.41 -10.25
N ARG A 189 -18.75 9.39 -11.37
CA ARG A 189 -19.41 10.60 -11.91
C ARG A 189 -20.90 10.56 -11.64
N TYR A 190 -21.47 11.68 -11.24
CA TYR A 190 -22.91 11.78 -11.01
C TYR A 190 -23.72 11.57 -12.31
N ALA A 191 -24.72 10.68 -12.27
CA ALA A 191 -25.57 10.36 -13.43
C ALA A 191 -26.89 11.12 -13.45
N LYS A 192 -27.29 11.76 -12.35
CA LYS A 192 -28.62 12.39 -12.21
C LYS A 192 -28.61 13.89 -12.44
N ALA A 193 -27.66 14.41 -13.21
CA ALA A 193 -27.65 15.83 -13.59
C ALA A 193 -28.92 16.15 -14.43
N GLY A 194 -29.72 17.11 -13.97
CA GLY A 194 -30.99 17.46 -14.62
C GLY A 194 -32.13 16.45 -14.40
N VAL A 195 -31.92 15.43 -13.56
CA VAL A 195 -32.93 14.43 -13.18
C VAL A 195 -33.15 14.53 -11.66
N SER A 196 -34.39 14.39 -11.21
CA SER A 196 -34.69 14.38 -9.77
C SER A 196 -34.02 13.18 -9.10
N SER A 197 -33.42 13.43 -7.94
CA SER A 197 -32.92 12.41 -7.03
C SER A 197 -33.69 12.49 -5.73
N SER A 198 -33.96 11.32 -5.14
CA SER A 198 -34.61 11.22 -3.83
C SER A 198 -33.61 11.09 -2.69
N THR A 199 -32.34 10.81 -3.01
CA THR A 199 -31.31 10.46 -2.02
C THR A 199 -30.08 11.35 -2.12
N THR A 200 -29.96 12.21 -3.14
CA THR A 200 -28.80 13.10 -3.35
C THR A 200 -29.24 14.50 -3.79
N HIS A 201 -28.38 15.50 -3.59
CA HIS A 201 -28.69 16.91 -3.83
C HIS A 201 -27.98 17.51 -5.05
N GLY A 202 -27.71 16.66 -6.05
CA GLY A 202 -27.14 17.09 -7.33
C GLY A 202 -25.62 16.93 -7.41
N GLN A 203 -25.09 17.22 -8.60
CA GLN A 203 -23.71 16.92 -8.95
C GLN A 203 -22.69 17.61 -8.05
N VAL A 204 -22.92 18.88 -7.68
CA VAL A 204 -21.97 19.65 -6.87
C VAL A 204 -21.73 19.01 -5.49
N ALA A 205 -22.78 18.48 -4.86
CA ALA A 205 -22.67 17.78 -3.59
C ALA A 205 -22.00 16.41 -3.78
N PHE A 206 -22.44 15.64 -4.78
CA PHE A 206 -21.88 14.33 -5.07
C PHE A 206 -20.37 14.37 -5.41
N ASP A 207 -19.92 15.39 -6.14
CA ASP A 207 -18.51 15.53 -6.54
C ASP A 207 -17.56 15.68 -5.33
N GLN A 208 -18.08 16.00 -4.15
CA GLN A 208 -17.30 16.11 -2.90
C GLN A 208 -17.10 14.77 -2.19
N TRP A 209 -17.85 13.72 -2.54
CA TRP A 209 -17.89 12.45 -1.78
C TRP A 209 -16.53 11.72 -1.77
N TYR A 210 -15.83 11.73 -2.90
CA TYR A 210 -14.57 11.01 -3.09
C TYR A 210 -13.42 11.95 -3.49
N ARG A 211 -13.50 13.21 -3.05
CA ARG A 211 -12.49 14.24 -3.31
C ARG A 211 -12.25 15.08 -2.06
N ASP A 212 -10.99 15.36 -1.78
CA ASP A 212 -10.59 16.18 -0.65
C ASP A 212 -11.11 17.60 -0.86
N THR A 213 -12.06 18.00 -0.03
CA THR A 213 -12.77 19.28 -0.19
C THR A 213 -12.59 20.09 1.10
N PRO A 214 -11.82 21.20 1.05
CA PRO A 214 -11.54 22.00 2.24
C PRO A 214 -12.80 22.41 3.00
N ASN A 215 -12.77 22.21 4.32
CA ASN A 215 -13.88 22.48 5.25
C ASN A 215 -15.16 21.65 5.03
N VAL A 216 -15.14 20.66 4.14
CA VAL A 216 -16.27 19.75 3.89
C VAL A 216 -15.96 18.35 4.42
N ASN A 217 -14.78 17.82 4.08
CA ASN A 217 -14.35 16.51 4.54
C ASN A 217 -12.88 16.50 5.03
N LEU A 218 -12.53 15.46 5.79
CA LEU A 218 -11.16 15.15 6.18
C LEU A 218 -10.79 13.75 5.72
N SER A 219 -9.70 13.64 4.98
CA SER A 219 -9.21 12.36 4.50
C SER A 219 -8.34 11.66 5.54
N VAL A 220 -8.65 10.39 5.80
CA VAL A 220 -7.92 9.50 6.70
C VAL A 220 -7.58 8.24 5.92
N VAL A 221 -6.29 7.93 5.81
CA VAL A 221 -5.81 6.73 5.12
C VAL A 221 -5.67 5.61 6.15
N LYS A 222 -6.21 4.44 5.82
CA LYS A 222 -6.09 3.20 6.60
C LYS A 222 -5.76 2.04 5.69
N GLN A 223 -5.57 0.88 6.30
CA GLN A 223 -5.43 -0.39 5.62
C GLN A 223 -6.65 -1.27 5.90
N LEU A 224 -7.12 -1.98 4.88
CA LEU A 224 -8.21 -2.94 4.95
C LEU A 224 -7.61 -4.35 4.87
N PRO A 225 -7.43 -5.06 6.01
CA PRO A 225 -6.82 -6.38 6.02
C PRO A 225 -7.84 -7.46 5.63
N LEU A 226 -7.63 -8.16 4.51
CA LEU A 226 -8.42 -9.30 4.12
C LEU A 226 -7.71 -10.60 4.49
N SER A 227 -8.44 -11.51 5.13
CA SER A 227 -7.94 -12.83 5.51
C SER A 227 -8.28 -13.86 4.45
N ARG A 228 -7.32 -14.74 4.13
CA ARG A 228 -7.50 -15.87 3.24
C ARG A 228 -8.47 -16.89 3.85
N ILE A 229 -9.42 -17.38 3.06
CA ILE A 229 -10.43 -18.37 3.48
C ILE A 229 -9.99 -19.78 3.08
N ASP A 230 -10.04 -20.74 4.01
CA ASP A 230 -9.90 -22.19 3.76
C ASP A 230 -8.72 -22.61 2.86
N ASN A 231 -7.59 -21.90 2.93
CA ASN A 231 -6.42 -22.10 2.07
C ASN A 231 -6.72 -21.98 0.55
N THR A 232 -7.81 -21.30 0.18
CA THR A 232 -8.15 -20.99 -1.21
C THR A 232 -7.46 -19.69 -1.67
N ALA A 233 -7.71 -19.26 -2.91
CA ALA A 233 -7.35 -17.92 -3.41
C ALA A 233 -8.47 -16.88 -3.12
N THR A 234 -9.32 -17.13 -2.13
CA THR A 234 -10.39 -16.24 -1.70
C THR A 234 -9.96 -15.45 -0.45
N TYR A 235 -10.12 -14.14 -0.51
CA TYR A 235 -9.82 -13.23 0.60
C TYR A 235 -11.08 -12.50 1.06
N GLU A 236 -11.23 -12.32 2.38
CA GLU A 236 -12.37 -11.61 2.96
C GLU A 236 -11.95 -10.63 4.04
N TYR A 237 -12.47 -9.40 3.93
CA TYR A 237 -12.70 -8.55 5.08
C TYR A 237 -14.18 -8.58 5.45
N ARG A 238 -14.48 -8.61 6.75
CA ARG A 238 -15.83 -8.54 7.26
C ARG A 238 -15.89 -7.76 8.57
N SER A 239 -16.76 -6.76 8.60
CA SER A 239 -17.20 -6.09 9.82
C SER A 239 -18.71 -5.84 9.77
N ALA A 240 -19.42 -6.27 10.81
CA ALA A 240 -20.83 -5.93 11.02
C ALA A 240 -21.02 -4.65 11.85
N SER A 241 -19.91 -3.95 12.14
CA SER A 241 -19.85 -2.71 12.92
C SER A 241 -18.67 -1.89 12.41
N PHE A 242 -18.75 -1.49 11.14
CA PHE A 242 -17.67 -0.81 10.42
C PHE A 242 -17.64 0.68 10.76
N PHE A 243 -16.95 1.03 11.84
CA PHE A 243 -16.79 2.43 12.28
C PHE A 243 -15.30 2.80 12.41
N PRO A 244 -14.58 2.87 11.28
CA PRO A 244 -13.14 3.08 11.30
C PRO A 244 -12.74 4.46 11.84
N LEU A 245 -13.66 5.42 11.91
CA LEU A 245 -13.38 6.81 12.28
C LEU A 245 -13.88 7.19 13.68
N ASP A 246 -14.23 6.21 14.53
CA ASP A 246 -14.76 6.45 15.89
C ASP A 246 -13.87 7.34 16.77
N ASN A 247 -12.57 7.42 16.47
CA ASN A 247 -11.59 8.23 17.19
C ASN A 247 -10.71 9.09 16.26
N ASP A 248 -11.09 9.25 14.99
CA ASP A 248 -10.32 9.98 13.97
C ASP A 248 -11.16 11.13 13.38
N GLY A 249 -10.62 11.83 12.37
CA GLY A 249 -11.35 12.83 11.60
C GLY A 249 -11.93 13.98 12.43
N TRP A 250 -13.12 14.45 12.08
CA TRP A 250 -13.81 15.54 12.76
C TRP A 250 -14.13 15.23 14.22
N VAL A 251 -14.36 13.95 14.55
CA VAL A 251 -14.56 13.50 15.93
C VAL A 251 -13.29 13.75 16.77
N ALA A 252 -12.11 13.39 16.24
CA ALA A 252 -10.84 13.63 16.92
C ALA A 252 -10.55 15.12 17.16
N PHE A 253 -10.96 15.98 16.22
CA PHE A 253 -10.85 17.44 16.35
C PHE A 253 -11.95 18.08 17.21
N GLY A 254 -12.91 17.30 17.72
CA GLY A 254 -14.05 17.81 18.49
C GLY A 254 -15.02 18.67 17.67
N LYS A 255 -15.03 18.50 16.35
CA LYS A 255 -15.89 19.22 15.39
C LYS A 255 -17.17 18.45 15.04
N GLU A 256 -17.23 17.20 15.45
CA GLU A 256 -18.39 16.33 15.29
C GLU A 256 -18.64 15.51 16.56
N PRO A 257 -19.87 15.51 17.10
CA PRO A 257 -20.25 14.54 18.10
C PRO A 257 -20.49 13.17 17.46
N ARG A 258 -20.09 12.10 18.16
CA ARG A 258 -20.55 10.75 17.83
C ARG A 258 -22.05 10.61 18.02
N ARG A 259 -22.69 9.81 17.16
CA ARG A 259 -24.14 9.54 17.21
C ARG A 259 -24.39 8.10 17.65
N THR A 260 -25.48 7.86 18.36
CA THR A 260 -25.79 6.54 18.89
C THR A 260 -26.33 5.63 17.81
N ASP A 261 -25.66 4.51 17.56
CA ASP A 261 -26.12 3.47 16.62
C ASP A 261 -27.38 2.74 17.12
N GLY A 262 -27.95 1.87 16.28
CA GLY A 262 -29.13 1.07 16.64
C GLY A 262 -28.95 0.16 17.85
N SER A 263 -27.71 -0.06 18.31
CA SER A 263 -27.37 -0.87 19.49
C SER A 263 -27.10 -0.04 20.75
N GLY A 264 -27.13 1.29 20.67
CA GLY A 264 -26.87 2.17 21.79
C GLY A 264 -25.41 2.61 21.95
N VAL A 265 -24.54 2.34 20.98
CA VAL A 265 -23.11 2.69 21.05
C VAL A 265 -22.86 3.99 20.27
N PRO A 266 -22.14 4.99 20.84
CA PRO A 266 -21.76 6.19 20.09
C PRO A 266 -20.71 5.88 19.02
N ARG A 267 -21.02 6.20 17.76
CA ARG A 267 -20.17 5.96 16.58
C ARG A 267 -19.94 7.21 15.76
N ASN A 268 -18.87 7.21 14.96
CA ASN A 268 -18.68 8.15 13.87
C ASN A 268 -19.35 7.62 12.59
N PHE A 269 -20.28 8.39 12.04
CA PHE A 269 -21.01 8.11 10.81
C PHE A 269 -20.64 9.16 9.77
N SER A 270 -21.31 9.18 8.62
CA SER A 270 -21.10 10.24 7.62
C SER A 270 -19.69 10.20 7.02
N PHE A 271 -19.33 9.07 6.42
CA PHE A 271 -18.05 8.96 5.74
C PHE A 271 -18.19 8.24 4.41
N THR A 272 -17.23 8.44 3.53
CA THR A 272 -17.06 7.58 2.37
C THR A 272 -15.82 6.74 2.52
N SER A 273 -15.80 5.59 1.85
CA SER A 273 -14.62 4.75 1.75
C SER A 273 -14.32 4.42 0.29
N GLU A 274 -13.04 4.41 -0.04
CA GLU A 274 -12.52 4.06 -1.35
C GLU A 274 -11.38 3.06 -1.16
N THR A 275 -11.37 1.99 -1.95
CA THR A 275 -10.24 1.04 -2.01
C THR A 275 -10.06 0.52 -3.43
N ARG A 276 -8.81 0.22 -3.81
CA ARG A 276 -8.44 -0.27 -5.13
C ARG A 276 -7.46 -1.43 -5.06
N THR A 277 -7.51 -2.29 -6.08
CA THR A 277 -6.54 -3.35 -6.28
C THR A 277 -6.49 -3.77 -7.74
N TRP A 278 -5.40 -4.45 -8.14
CA TRP A 278 -5.19 -4.94 -9.49
C TRP A 278 -5.10 -6.47 -9.49
N PHE A 279 -5.64 -7.08 -10.52
CA PHE A 279 -5.69 -8.54 -10.64
C PHE A 279 -5.50 -8.99 -12.08
N GLU A 280 -4.88 -10.15 -12.28
CA GLU A 280 -4.89 -10.83 -13.58
C GLU A 280 -6.25 -11.50 -13.78
N TYR A 281 -6.95 -11.18 -14.87
CA TYR A 281 -8.22 -11.83 -15.19
C TYR A 281 -7.97 -13.21 -15.82
N LYS A 282 -8.43 -14.27 -15.15
CA LYS A 282 -8.28 -15.67 -15.56
C LYS A 282 -9.61 -16.28 -16.03
N GLY A 283 -10.70 -15.52 -15.91
CA GLY A 283 -12.04 -15.95 -16.32
C GLY A 283 -12.80 -16.69 -15.23
N THR A 284 -12.31 -16.64 -13.99
CA THR A 284 -12.89 -17.33 -12.83
C THR A 284 -13.24 -16.40 -11.68
N GLU A 285 -12.87 -15.14 -11.80
CA GLU A 285 -12.86 -14.18 -10.71
C GLU A 285 -14.28 -13.79 -10.31
N GLU A 286 -14.49 -13.70 -9.00
CA GLU A 286 -15.78 -13.37 -8.43
C GLU A 286 -15.65 -12.45 -7.22
N LEU A 287 -16.35 -11.32 -7.28
CA LEU A 287 -16.38 -10.35 -6.20
C LEU A 287 -17.75 -10.38 -5.54
N THR A 288 -17.78 -10.46 -4.22
CA THR A 288 -19.00 -10.23 -3.43
C THR A 288 -18.78 -9.06 -2.50
N PHE A 289 -19.72 -8.12 -2.51
CA PHE A 289 -19.77 -7.05 -1.55
C PHE A 289 -21.06 -7.12 -0.75
N LEU A 290 -20.99 -6.89 0.56
CA LEU A 290 -22.13 -6.57 1.39
C LEU A 290 -21.85 -5.30 2.17
N GLY A 291 -22.80 -4.38 2.14
CA GLY A 291 -22.74 -3.21 3.00
C GLY A 291 -24.04 -2.44 3.03
N ASP A 292 -24.00 -1.43 3.88
CA ASP A 292 -24.91 -0.31 3.95
C ASP A 292 -24.03 0.95 4.12
N ASP A 293 -24.36 2.09 3.52
CA ASP A 293 -25.48 2.37 2.62
C ASP A 293 -25.10 2.15 1.15
N ASP A 294 -24.56 3.18 0.49
CA ASP A 294 -24.29 3.15 -0.94
C ASP A 294 -23.05 2.33 -1.24
N VAL A 295 -23.13 1.46 -2.27
CA VAL A 295 -21.97 0.70 -2.76
C VAL A 295 -21.90 0.71 -4.28
N TRP A 296 -20.73 1.06 -4.81
CA TRP A 296 -20.40 0.90 -6.22
C TRP A 296 -19.09 0.15 -6.39
N VAL A 297 -19.10 -0.84 -7.27
CA VAL A 297 -17.89 -1.54 -7.69
C VAL A 297 -17.68 -1.29 -9.17
N PHE A 298 -16.50 -0.81 -9.51
CA PHE A 298 -16.04 -0.64 -10.88
C PHE A 298 -14.94 -1.66 -11.18
N ILE A 299 -15.02 -2.26 -12.35
CA ILE A 299 -14.02 -3.19 -12.87
C ILE A 299 -13.59 -2.65 -14.23
N ASN A 300 -12.28 -2.48 -14.43
CA ASN A 300 -11.77 -1.81 -15.62
C ASN A 300 -12.48 -0.46 -15.86
N ARG A 301 -12.64 0.32 -14.79
CA ARG A 301 -13.32 1.63 -14.76
C ARG A 301 -14.79 1.64 -15.21
N ARG A 302 -15.42 0.46 -15.34
CA ARG A 302 -16.82 0.27 -15.74
C ARG A 302 -17.64 -0.23 -14.56
N LEU A 303 -18.81 0.35 -14.36
CA LEU A 303 -19.71 -0.01 -13.26
C LEU A 303 -20.13 -1.48 -13.38
N ALA A 304 -19.73 -2.28 -12.41
CA ALA A 304 -19.99 -3.71 -12.36
C ALA A 304 -21.07 -4.07 -11.33
N LEU A 305 -21.19 -3.29 -10.25
CA LEU A 305 -22.23 -3.40 -9.22
C LEU A 305 -22.70 -2.02 -8.78
N ASP A 306 -24.01 -1.85 -8.65
CA ASP A 306 -24.66 -0.64 -8.15
C ASP A 306 -25.70 -1.02 -7.10
N LEU A 307 -25.34 -0.79 -5.84
CA LEU A 307 -26.22 -0.83 -4.68
C LEU A 307 -26.32 0.59 -4.12
N GLY A 308 -26.68 1.56 -4.96
CA GLY A 308 -26.84 2.95 -4.53
C GLY A 308 -28.05 3.20 -3.62
N GLY A 309 -27.94 4.27 -2.85
CA GLY A 309 -28.92 4.74 -1.89
C GLY A 309 -28.74 4.18 -0.48
N VAL A 310 -29.49 4.78 0.44
CA VAL A 310 -29.56 4.39 1.86
C VAL A 310 -30.48 3.19 2.04
N HIS A 311 -29.94 2.09 2.53
CA HIS A 311 -30.63 0.83 2.72
C HIS A 311 -29.94 0.00 3.79
N GLY A 312 -30.67 -0.90 4.46
CA GLY A 312 -30.00 -1.90 5.32
C GLY A 312 -29.05 -2.81 4.52
N PRO A 313 -28.31 -3.72 5.19
CA PRO A 313 -27.24 -4.49 4.57
C PRO A 313 -27.71 -5.21 3.30
N MET A 314 -27.17 -4.81 2.15
CA MET A 314 -27.48 -5.41 0.85
C MET A 314 -26.24 -6.11 0.31
N SER A 315 -26.43 -7.26 -0.32
CA SER A 315 -25.35 -8.04 -0.93
C SER A 315 -25.45 -8.00 -2.44
N GLY A 316 -24.30 -7.81 -3.10
CA GLY A 316 -24.13 -7.88 -4.54
C GLY A 316 -22.98 -8.80 -4.90
N ARG A 317 -23.18 -9.60 -5.94
CA ARG A 317 -22.20 -10.57 -6.45
C ARG A 317 -21.92 -10.30 -7.91
N ILE A 318 -20.65 -10.28 -8.28
CA ILE A 318 -20.15 -10.00 -9.62
C ILE A 318 -19.37 -11.22 -10.08
N ASN A 319 -19.95 -12.00 -10.99
CA ASN A 319 -19.23 -13.07 -11.66
C ASN A 319 -18.57 -12.48 -12.93
N LEU A 320 -17.25 -12.30 -12.92
CA LEU A 320 -16.54 -11.61 -14.01
C LEU A 320 -16.56 -12.40 -15.33
N ALA A 321 -16.63 -13.73 -15.28
CA ALA A 321 -16.82 -14.55 -16.48
C ALA A 321 -18.09 -14.15 -17.25
N SER A 322 -19.21 -13.96 -16.53
CA SER A 322 -20.48 -13.57 -17.13
C SER A 322 -20.52 -12.13 -17.66
N LYS A 323 -19.73 -11.22 -17.07
CA LYS A 323 -19.70 -9.79 -17.40
C LYS A 323 -18.52 -9.37 -18.28
N ALA A 324 -17.69 -10.32 -18.72
CA ALA A 324 -16.43 -10.05 -19.42
C ALA A 324 -16.58 -9.06 -20.59
N VAL A 325 -17.59 -9.25 -21.45
CA VAL A 325 -17.81 -8.40 -22.62
C VAL A 325 -18.25 -6.98 -22.22
N GLU A 326 -19.11 -6.84 -21.22
CA GLU A 326 -19.59 -5.55 -20.71
C GLU A 326 -18.45 -4.74 -20.09
N LEU A 327 -17.57 -5.42 -19.36
CA LEU A 327 -16.45 -4.85 -18.63
C LEU A 327 -15.16 -4.75 -19.46
N GLY A 328 -15.15 -5.28 -20.68
CA GLY A 328 -13.99 -5.24 -21.58
C GLY A 328 -12.82 -6.13 -21.16
N LEU A 329 -13.12 -7.29 -20.54
CA LEU A 329 -12.13 -8.18 -19.97
C LEU A 329 -11.64 -9.22 -20.98
N GLN A 330 -10.33 -9.49 -20.96
CA GLN A 330 -9.65 -10.49 -21.77
C GLN A 330 -8.74 -11.31 -20.86
N VAL A 331 -8.78 -12.63 -21.00
CA VAL A 331 -7.97 -13.54 -20.16
C VAL A 331 -6.48 -13.25 -20.34
N GLY A 332 -5.72 -13.24 -19.24
CA GLY A 332 -4.28 -12.97 -19.21
C GLY A 332 -3.93 -11.47 -19.26
N ARG A 333 -4.89 -10.59 -19.00
CA ARG A 333 -4.70 -9.14 -18.86
C ARG A 333 -4.93 -8.71 -17.41
N VAL A 334 -4.31 -7.62 -16.99
CA VAL A 334 -4.45 -7.10 -15.62
C VAL A 334 -5.43 -5.93 -15.59
N TYR A 335 -6.37 -5.96 -14.65
CA TYR A 335 -7.42 -4.96 -14.52
C TYR A 335 -7.52 -4.43 -13.09
N GLU A 336 -8.02 -3.21 -12.98
CA GLU A 336 -8.34 -2.55 -11.72
C GLU A 336 -9.73 -2.96 -11.22
N VAL A 337 -9.83 -3.17 -9.92
CA VAL A 337 -11.07 -3.10 -9.13
C VAL A 337 -11.04 -1.83 -8.30
N ALA A 338 -12.10 -1.03 -8.37
CA ALA A 338 -12.30 0.12 -7.48
C ALA A 338 -13.65 -0.02 -6.77
N VAL A 339 -13.62 0.01 -5.44
CA VAL A 339 -14.80 -0.09 -4.58
C VAL A 339 -15.01 1.25 -3.89
N PHE A 340 -16.22 1.76 -4.02
CA PHE A 340 -16.67 3.00 -3.40
C PHE A 340 -17.86 2.68 -2.51
N GLN A 341 -17.81 3.14 -1.26
CA GLN A 341 -18.95 3.05 -0.35
C GLN A 341 -19.18 4.39 0.33
N ALA A 342 -20.43 4.68 0.71
CA ALA A 342 -20.78 5.84 1.53
C ALA A 342 -21.69 5.41 2.67
N GLU A 343 -21.30 5.74 3.89
CA GLU A 343 -22.09 5.57 5.10
C GLU A 343 -22.82 6.89 5.39
N ARG A 344 -24.14 6.92 5.20
CA ARG A 344 -24.92 8.16 5.21
C ARG A 344 -26.03 8.17 6.26
N HIS A 345 -26.28 7.04 6.93
CA HIS A 345 -27.31 6.91 7.95
C HIS A 345 -26.80 6.33 9.29
N THR A 346 -27.14 7.02 10.36
CA THR A 346 -26.83 6.74 11.78
C THR A 346 -27.40 5.47 12.42
N THR A 347 -27.92 4.52 11.64
CA THR A 347 -28.51 3.29 12.19
C THR A 347 -27.50 2.16 12.40
N GLY A 348 -26.53 2.02 11.51
CA GLY A 348 -25.56 0.92 11.52
C GLY A 348 -24.62 1.04 10.33
N SER A 349 -23.50 0.32 10.35
CA SER A 349 -22.56 0.27 9.23
C SER A 349 -21.92 -1.10 9.12
N ASN A 350 -21.98 -1.68 7.94
CA ASN A 350 -21.56 -3.03 7.62
C ASN A 350 -20.68 -2.98 6.38
N TYR A 351 -19.59 -3.73 6.43
CA TYR A 351 -18.66 -3.79 5.32
C TYR A 351 -18.12 -5.21 5.21
N ARG A 352 -18.42 -5.86 4.09
CA ARG A 352 -17.83 -7.14 3.73
C ARG A 352 -17.42 -7.10 2.27
N LEU A 353 -16.13 -7.28 2.05
CA LEU A 353 -15.54 -7.44 0.72
C LEU A 353 -14.94 -8.84 0.65
N THR A 354 -15.42 -9.63 -0.31
CA THR A 354 -14.87 -10.94 -0.64
C THR A 354 -14.35 -10.90 -2.06
N LEU A 355 -13.06 -11.19 -2.22
CA LEU A 355 -12.35 -11.27 -3.49
C LEU A 355 -11.95 -12.72 -3.74
N ASP A 356 -12.56 -13.36 -4.72
CA ASP A 356 -12.21 -14.73 -5.14
C ASP A 356 -11.34 -14.73 -6.41
N ASN A 357 -10.10 -15.21 -6.27
CA ASN A 357 -9.09 -15.31 -7.33
C ASN A 357 -8.59 -13.96 -7.91
N PHE A 358 -8.63 -12.87 -7.13
CA PHE A 358 -8.19 -11.52 -7.56
C PHE A 358 -6.68 -11.27 -7.39
N LEU A 359 -5.85 -12.31 -7.36
CA LEU A 359 -4.41 -12.12 -7.23
C LEU A 359 -3.79 -11.76 -8.58
N ALA A 360 -3.10 -10.63 -8.64
CA ALA A 360 -2.08 -10.39 -9.65
C ALA A 360 -0.83 -11.23 -9.35
N ARG A 361 -0.06 -11.56 -10.39
CA ARG A 361 1.24 -12.18 -10.20
C ARG A 361 2.18 -11.17 -9.58
N ARG A 362 2.89 -11.58 -8.54
CA ARG A 362 4.05 -10.86 -7.98
C ARG A 362 5.00 -11.87 -7.37
N SER A 363 6.24 -11.47 -7.15
CA SER A 363 7.20 -12.30 -6.43
C SER A 363 7.19 -11.96 -4.95
N GLU A 364 7.36 -12.97 -4.12
CA GLU A 364 7.80 -12.79 -2.73
C GLU A 364 9.19 -13.40 -2.65
N CYS A 365 10.15 -12.59 -2.21
CA CYS A 365 11.52 -13.02 -2.09
C CYS A 365 11.82 -13.25 -0.62
N VAL A 366 12.30 -14.46 -0.32
CA VAL A 366 12.72 -14.84 1.01
C VAL A 366 14.24 -15.00 0.99
N ALA A 367 14.90 -14.39 1.96
CA ALA A 367 16.30 -14.63 2.22
C ALA A 367 16.45 -16.09 2.68
N ASN A 368 17.17 -16.92 1.92
CA ASN A 368 17.72 -18.15 2.48
C ASN A 368 18.92 -17.83 3.39
N CYS A 369 19.51 -16.67 3.12
CA CYS A 369 20.59 -16.03 3.84
C CYS A 369 20.25 -15.69 5.30
N GLY A 370 21.18 -15.98 6.22
CA GLY A 370 21.03 -15.71 7.66
C GLY A 370 20.84 -16.95 8.51
N ASN A 371 20.97 -18.13 7.92
CA ASN A 371 20.85 -19.39 8.64
C ASN A 371 22.23 -19.90 9.15
N GLY A 372 23.32 -19.22 8.78
CA GLY A 372 24.69 -19.54 9.16
C GLY A 372 25.27 -20.71 8.36
N VAL A 373 24.66 -21.06 7.22
CA VAL A 373 25.07 -22.11 6.29
C VAL A 373 25.09 -21.52 4.89
N VAL A 374 26.26 -21.60 4.25
CA VAL A 374 26.40 -21.18 2.85
C VAL A 374 25.63 -22.13 1.94
N ASP A 375 24.43 -21.72 1.54
CA ASP A 375 23.55 -22.45 0.64
C ASP A 375 23.94 -22.25 -0.85
N PRO A 376 23.48 -23.13 -1.78
CA PRO A 376 23.77 -22.96 -3.20
C PRO A 376 23.27 -21.61 -3.75
N GLY A 377 24.19 -20.73 -4.15
CA GLY A 377 23.90 -19.37 -4.62
C GLY A 377 24.38 -18.27 -3.67
N GLU A 378 24.90 -18.62 -2.50
CA GLU A 378 25.48 -17.69 -1.53
C GLU A 378 27.00 -17.61 -1.69
N ALA A 379 27.57 -16.41 -1.55
CA ALA A 379 29.02 -16.21 -1.48
C ALA A 379 29.55 -16.44 -0.05
N CYS A 380 28.74 -16.14 0.97
CA CYS A 380 29.01 -16.40 2.38
C CYS A 380 27.71 -16.31 3.20
N ASP A 381 27.65 -16.89 4.41
CA ASP A 381 26.57 -16.70 5.39
C ASP A 381 27.16 -16.83 6.79
N ASP A 382 27.19 -15.73 7.56
CA ASP A 382 27.67 -15.71 8.94
C ASP A 382 26.54 -15.73 9.98
N GLY A 383 25.29 -15.89 9.54
CA GLY A 383 24.09 -15.88 10.36
C GLY A 383 23.58 -14.49 10.77
N VAL A 384 24.32 -13.42 10.48
CA VAL A 384 23.96 -12.03 10.81
C VAL A 384 23.73 -11.23 9.53
N ASN A 385 24.65 -11.33 8.58
CA ASN A 385 24.61 -10.72 7.24
C ASN A 385 24.28 -9.22 7.26
N ASP A 386 24.88 -8.48 8.19
CA ASP A 386 24.66 -7.04 8.41
C ASP A 386 25.58 -6.14 7.57
N GLY A 387 26.50 -6.71 6.80
CA GLY A 387 27.46 -5.95 5.99
C GLY A 387 28.59 -5.34 6.82
N SER A 388 28.82 -5.83 8.04
CA SER A 388 29.98 -5.46 8.84
C SER A 388 31.31 -5.79 8.14
N TYR A 389 32.38 -5.14 8.58
CA TYR A 389 33.68 -5.26 7.91
C TYR A 389 34.32 -6.64 8.12
N ASN A 390 34.72 -7.29 7.02
CA ASN A 390 35.12 -8.71 6.91
C ASN A 390 34.01 -9.73 7.23
N THR A 391 32.75 -9.33 7.16
CA THR A 391 31.60 -10.22 7.39
C THR A 391 30.74 -10.31 6.13
N CYS A 392 29.61 -11.00 6.23
CA CYS A 392 28.65 -11.11 5.13
C CYS A 392 27.72 -9.91 5.09
N ALA A 393 27.39 -9.50 3.87
CA ALA A 393 26.40 -8.48 3.56
C ALA A 393 25.03 -9.12 3.28
N ARG A 394 23.99 -8.29 3.23
CA ARG A 394 22.61 -8.76 2.96
C ARG A 394 22.57 -9.48 1.60
N GLY A 395 21.78 -10.55 1.52
CA GLY A 395 21.81 -11.43 0.35
C GLY A 395 23.03 -12.35 0.30
N CYS A 396 23.74 -12.52 1.41
CA CYS A 396 24.81 -13.52 1.54
C CYS A 396 25.92 -13.32 0.50
N VAL A 397 26.18 -12.05 0.21
CA VAL A 397 27.31 -11.58 -0.57
C VAL A 397 28.43 -11.17 0.38
N LEU A 398 29.66 -11.11 -0.12
CA LEU A 398 30.79 -10.68 0.71
C LEU A 398 30.68 -9.17 0.99
N GLY A 399 30.63 -8.80 2.27
CA GLY A 399 30.64 -7.40 2.69
C GLY A 399 31.98 -6.70 2.46
N PRO A 400 32.08 -5.42 2.88
CA PRO A 400 33.31 -4.63 2.84
C PRO A 400 34.45 -5.37 3.55
N ARG A 401 35.61 -5.51 2.91
CA ARG A 401 36.71 -6.29 3.46
C ARG A 401 38.04 -5.92 2.84
N CYS A 402 39.10 -6.20 3.60
CA CYS A 402 40.45 -6.02 3.08
C CYS A 402 40.75 -7.02 1.95
N GLY A 403 41.27 -6.48 0.84
CA GLY A 403 41.65 -7.22 -0.35
C GLY A 403 40.54 -7.35 -1.38
N ASP A 404 39.51 -6.51 -1.35
CA ASP A 404 38.44 -6.48 -2.35
C ASP A 404 38.64 -5.42 -3.45
N SER A 405 39.81 -4.80 -3.46
CA SER A 405 40.24 -3.73 -4.37
C SER A 405 39.57 -2.38 -4.12
N ILE A 406 38.85 -2.21 -3.02
CA ILE A 406 38.14 -0.97 -2.68
C ILE A 406 38.61 -0.47 -1.32
N VAL A 407 39.18 0.74 -1.26
CA VAL A 407 39.64 1.30 0.03
C VAL A 407 38.46 1.82 0.85
N GLN A 408 38.02 1.07 1.88
CA GLN A 408 36.93 1.50 2.77
C GLN A 408 37.45 2.26 4.00
N THR A 409 37.78 3.53 3.81
CA THR A 409 38.32 4.42 4.86
C THR A 409 37.44 4.52 6.12
N GLN A 410 36.12 4.34 6.01
CA GLN A 410 35.19 4.33 7.16
C GLN A 410 35.42 3.17 8.15
N TYR A 411 35.94 2.04 7.66
CA TYR A 411 36.38 0.90 8.47
C TYR A 411 37.88 0.97 8.82
N GLY A 412 38.49 2.10 8.50
CA GLY A 412 39.87 2.42 8.84
C GLY A 412 40.89 1.85 7.86
N GLU A 413 40.52 1.43 6.65
CA GLU A 413 41.51 1.07 5.63
C GLU A 413 42.35 2.28 5.18
N GLN A 414 43.62 2.02 4.86
CA GLN A 414 44.56 3.02 4.33
C GLN A 414 45.02 2.71 2.91
N CYS A 415 44.85 1.46 2.48
CA CYS A 415 45.14 0.92 1.16
C CYS A 415 44.28 -0.34 0.98
N ASP A 416 44.09 -0.75 -0.27
CA ASP A 416 43.57 -2.06 -0.66
C ASP A 416 44.15 -2.35 -2.05
N ASP A 417 44.91 -3.43 -2.18
CA ASP A 417 45.56 -3.85 -3.42
C ASP A 417 44.95 -5.12 -4.02
N GLY A 418 43.71 -5.43 -3.65
CA GLY A 418 42.92 -6.53 -4.19
C GLY A 418 43.34 -7.91 -3.66
N ASN A 419 44.12 -7.96 -2.59
CA ASN A 419 44.47 -9.21 -1.93
C ASN A 419 44.83 -8.99 -0.43
N THR A 420 45.11 -10.07 0.30
CA THR A 420 45.46 -10.02 1.74
C THR A 420 46.89 -10.48 2.00
N ARG A 421 47.82 -10.24 1.07
CA ARG A 421 49.24 -10.52 1.28
C ARG A 421 49.89 -9.33 1.99
N SER A 422 51.09 -9.57 2.52
CA SER A 422 51.90 -8.54 3.13
C SER A 422 53.22 -8.46 2.39
N ASN A 423 53.83 -7.28 2.42
CA ASN A 423 55.06 -6.85 1.74
C ASN A 423 54.91 -6.65 0.22
N ASP A 424 53.70 -6.36 -0.26
CA ASP A 424 53.39 -5.95 -1.63
C ASP A 424 52.87 -4.50 -1.74
N GLY A 425 52.92 -3.74 -0.65
CA GLY A 425 52.58 -2.32 -0.62
C GLY A 425 51.29 -2.02 0.14
N CYS A 426 50.45 -3.04 0.36
CA CYS A 426 49.37 -3.02 1.31
C CYS A 426 49.44 -4.27 2.19
N SER A 427 49.23 -4.12 3.50
CA SER A 427 49.25 -5.27 4.40
C SER A 427 47.93 -6.04 4.37
N ALA A 428 47.96 -7.29 4.86
CA ALA A 428 46.77 -8.13 5.07
C ALA A 428 45.68 -7.52 5.98
N PHE A 429 45.95 -6.37 6.61
CA PHE A 429 44.99 -5.61 7.43
C PHE A 429 44.69 -4.23 6.83
N CYS A 430 44.98 -4.05 5.55
CA CYS A 430 44.73 -2.84 4.77
C CYS A 430 45.37 -1.58 5.38
N ARG A 431 46.59 -1.77 5.91
CA ARG A 431 47.49 -0.69 6.36
C ARG A 431 48.61 -0.51 5.37
N LEU A 432 48.98 0.74 5.13
CA LEU A 432 50.15 1.07 4.32
C LEU A 432 51.40 0.47 4.96
N GLU A 433 52.14 -0.28 4.16
CA GLU A 433 53.39 -0.87 4.60
C GLU A 433 54.50 0.16 4.47
N LEU A 434 55.21 0.40 5.57
CA LEU A 434 56.38 1.27 5.53
C LEU A 434 57.53 0.51 4.84
N PRO A 435 58.28 1.19 3.95
CA PRO A 435 59.33 0.58 3.13
C PRO A 435 60.52 0.03 3.92
#